data_AF-A0A6L7MVR2-F1
#
_entry.id   AF-A0A6L7MVR2-F1
#
_cell.length_a   1.000
_cell.length_b   1.000
_cell.length_c   1.000
_cell.angle_alpha   90.00
_cell.angle_beta   90.00
_cell.angle_gamma   90.00
#
_symmetry.space_group_name_H-M   'P 1'
#
loop_
_entity.id
_entity.type
_entity.pdbx_description
1 polymer ?
#
loop_
_entity_poly.entity_id
_entity_poly.type
_entity_poly.pdbx_seq_one_letter_code
_entity_poly.pdbx_strand_id
1 'polypeptide(L)'
;MTGLLRRFRRGLCLWLLALAGAAAPATTIKIEVGGVAAVPLPIDAVTASVNGEQVLVLDGHAIVGAALDAEPGPRALEVATLTDTAKLAYEVVHRNYPEQRLRTSNRRMVDPDPADLERINRETATMRAAYALRTPVAASPVPFLKPVEGRHSSVFGLRRFWNDQPRSPHSGLDIAASTGTPIESPAPGIVAVTGDYFFNGNTVMVDHGGGLVTMYCHLDAIGVQEGQTVARGDVLGQVGATGRSTGPHLHWSVSLAGVRVDPERMMAVLNALVDDAPPGG
;
A
#
# COMPACT_ATOMS: atom_id res chain seq x y z
N MET A 1 73.51 18.03 58.79
CA MET A 1 73.67 17.46 57.43
C MET A 1 72.41 16.69 57.08
N THR A 2 71.87 17.05 55.92
CA THR A 2 70.59 16.73 55.29
C THR A 2 70.41 15.24 54.92
N GLY A 3 69.17 14.74 54.98
CA GLY A 3 68.77 13.43 54.42
C GLY A 3 67.30 13.09 54.74
N LEU A 4 66.32 13.69 54.08
CA LEU A 4 65.62 13.20 52.87
C LEU A 4 64.63 12.03 53.14
N LEU A 5 63.45 12.35 53.68
CA LEU A 5 62.28 11.47 53.70
C LEU A 5 61.43 11.71 52.44
N ARG A 6 61.51 10.80 51.47
CA ARG A 6 60.65 10.78 50.27
C ARG A 6 59.25 10.27 50.63
N ARG A 7 58.26 11.16 50.65
CA ARG A 7 56.83 10.79 50.65
C ARG A 7 56.41 10.38 49.23
N PHE A 8 56.11 9.10 49.04
CA PHE A 8 55.41 8.60 47.84
C PHE A 8 53.94 9.04 47.89
N ARG A 9 53.55 10.02 47.06
CA ARG A 9 52.14 10.27 46.72
C ARG A 9 51.74 9.27 45.63
N ARG A 10 50.95 8.26 45.99
CA ARG A 10 50.25 7.40 45.02
C ARG A 10 49.11 8.24 44.40
N GLY A 11 49.30 8.66 43.16
CA GLY A 11 48.23 9.25 42.35
C GLY A 11 47.24 8.14 41.95
N LEU A 12 46.00 8.26 42.40
CA LEU A 12 44.90 7.41 41.98
C LEU A 12 44.38 7.94 40.64
N CYS A 13 44.84 7.39 39.52
CA CYS A 13 44.21 7.63 38.22
C CYS A 13 42.86 6.92 38.18
N LEU A 14 41.79 7.67 38.41
CA LEU A 14 40.42 7.26 38.09
C LEU A 14 40.29 7.20 36.56
N TRP A 15 40.36 5.99 36.02
CA TRP A 15 39.88 5.73 34.66
C TRP A 15 38.35 5.77 34.68
N LEU A 16 37.78 6.88 34.23
CA LEU A 16 36.37 6.96 33.84
C LEU A 16 36.18 6.05 32.62
N LEU A 17 35.81 4.80 32.84
CA LEU A 17 35.19 3.98 31.80
C LEU A 17 33.84 4.63 31.46
N ALA A 18 33.80 5.39 30.37
CA ALA A 18 32.56 5.72 29.72
C ALA A 18 31.95 4.41 29.21
N LEU A 19 30.99 3.86 29.95
CA LEU A 19 30.06 2.87 29.44
C LEU A 19 29.22 3.57 28.36
N ALA A 20 29.73 3.59 27.13
CA ALA A 20 28.90 3.76 25.96
C ALA A 20 27.96 2.56 25.93
N GLY A 21 26.75 2.73 26.48
CA GLY A 21 25.67 1.78 26.28
C GLY A 21 25.45 1.69 24.77
N ALA A 22 25.91 0.61 24.15
CA ALA A 22 25.51 0.27 22.80
C ALA A 22 24.00 0.03 22.87
N ALA A 23 23.20 1.03 22.49
CA ALA A 23 21.79 0.84 22.23
C ALA A 23 21.71 -0.33 21.24
N ALA A 24 20.97 -1.38 21.62
CA ALA A 24 20.65 -2.44 20.69
C ALA A 24 20.10 -1.76 19.41
N PRO A 25 20.56 -2.14 18.21
CA PRO A 25 20.06 -1.50 17.00
C PRO A 25 18.54 -1.68 17.01
N ALA A 26 17.81 -0.57 17.03
CA ALA A 26 16.36 -0.59 16.89
C ALA A 26 16.05 -1.45 15.66
N THR A 27 15.14 -2.42 15.80
CA THR A 27 14.79 -3.29 14.68
C THR A 27 14.23 -2.42 13.57
N THR A 28 15.01 -2.22 12.50
CA THR A 28 14.59 -1.43 11.34
C THR A 28 13.41 -2.14 10.68
N ILE A 29 12.29 -1.44 10.54
CA ILE A 29 11.12 -1.94 9.83
C ILE A 29 11.52 -2.18 8.37
N LYS A 30 11.22 -3.38 7.86
CA LYS A 30 11.51 -3.77 6.48
C LYS A 30 10.21 -3.85 5.69
N ILE A 31 10.19 -3.16 4.55
CA ILE A 31 9.05 -3.14 3.63
C ILE A 31 9.53 -3.71 2.30
N GLU A 32 9.02 -4.87 1.91
CA GLU A 32 9.29 -5.41 0.59
C GLU A 32 8.77 -4.47 -0.51
N VAL A 33 9.44 -4.40 -1.66
CA VAL A 33 8.90 -3.68 -2.84
C VAL A 33 7.51 -4.18 -3.20
N GLY A 34 6.55 -3.27 -3.32
CA GLY A 34 5.13 -3.59 -3.47
C GLY A 34 4.40 -3.96 -2.18
N GLY A 35 5.08 -3.96 -1.04
CA GLY A 35 4.54 -4.25 0.28
C GLY A 35 4.13 -2.99 1.05
N VAL A 36 3.71 -3.21 2.29
CA VAL A 36 3.23 -2.19 3.23
C VAL A 36 3.59 -2.58 4.66
N ALA A 37 3.79 -1.59 5.53
CA ALA A 37 3.96 -1.79 6.97
C ALA A 37 3.29 -0.67 7.77
N ALA A 38 2.89 -0.99 9.00
CA ALA A 38 2.54 -0.01 10.02
C ALA A 38 3.82 0.39 10.78
N VAL A 39 4.15 1.68 10.78
CA VAL A 39 5.29 2.26 11.49
C VAL A 39 4.76 2.96 12.74
N PRO A 40 5.10 2.50 13.96
CA PRO A 40 4.66 3.15 15.19
C PRO A 40 5.14 4.60 15.25
N LEU A 41 4.25 5.51 15.63
CA LEU A 41 4.55 6.92 15.79
C LEU A 41 4.76 7.31 17.26
N PRO A 42 5.55 8.35 17.54
CA PRO A 42 5.56 9.01 18.84
C PRO A 42 4.15 9.46 19.25
N ILE A 43 3.86 9.45 20.55
CA ILE A 43 2.54 9.85 21.09
C ILE A 43 2.18 11.31 20.79
N ASP A 44 3.19 12.16 20.59
CA ASP A 44 3.05 13.58 20.25
C ASP A 44 3.13 13.84 18.73
N ALA A 45 3.07 12.80 17.89
CA ALA A 45 3.04 12.93 16.45
C ALA A 45 1.75 13.64 15.98
N VAL A 46 1.91 14.61 15.09
CA VAL A 46 0.83 15.38 14.48
C VAL A 46 0.59 14.92 13.04
N THR A 47 1.67 14.75 12.26
CA THR A 47 1.61 14.25 10.88
C THR A 47 2.81 13.36 10.59
N ALA A 48 2.65 12.45 9.63
CA ALA A 48 3.74 11.64 9.09
C ALA A 48 3.77 11.77 7.57
N SER A 49 4.96 11.80 6.97
CA SER A 49 5.14 11.93 5.53
C SER A 49 6.37 11.21 4.99
N VAL A 50 6.30 10.76 3.75
CA VAL A 50 7.43 10.21 2.99
C VAL A 50 7.68 11.14 1.80
N ASN A 51 8.90 11.69 1.70
CA ASN A 51 9.28 12.65 0.65
C ASN A 51 8.32 13.86 0.55
N GLY A 52 7.82 14.36 1.68
CA GLY A 52 6.86 15.48 1.74
C GLY A 52 5.40 15.10 1.49
N GLU A 53 5.10 13.86 1.09
CA GLU A 53 3.73 13.37 0.91
C GLU A 53 3.21 12.77 2.20
N GLN A 54 2.08 13.29 2.71
CA GLN A 54 1.45 12.74 3.91
C GLN A 54 1.02 11.29 3.70
N VAL A 55 1.30 10.45 4.69
CA VAL A 55 0.88 9.05 4.71
C VAL A 55 -0.37 8.88 5.57
N LEU A 56 -1.11 7.81 5.31
CA LEU A 56 -2.23 7.41 6.14
C LEU A 56 -1.74 7.17 7.58
N VAL A 57 -2.40 7.81 8.55
CA VAL A 57 -2.16 7.59 9.98
C VAL A 57 -3.40 6.95 10.58
N LEU A 58 -3.23 5.80 11.23
CA LEU A 58 -4.28 5.03 11.88
C LEU A 58 -3.74 4.47 13.20
N ASP A 59 -4.51 4.65 14.28
CA ASP A 59 -4.22 4.09 15.60
C ASP A 59 -2.76 4.27 16.06
N GLY A 60 -2.23 5.50 15.96
CA GLY A 60 -0.84 5.81 16.34
C GLY A 60 0.23 5.23 15.41
N HIS A 61 -0.15 4.71 14.24
CA HIS A 61 0.78 4.17 13.24
C HIS A 61 0.68 4.92 11.92
N ALA A 62 1.82 5.15 11.28
CA ALA A 62 1.89 5.55 9.88
C ALA A 62 1.87 4.31 8.98
N ILE A 63 0.96 4.26 8.02
CA ILE A 63 0.87 3.16 7.05
C ILE A 63 1.71 3.51 5.83
N VAL A 64 2.85 2.83 5.67
CA VAL A 64 3.84 3.15 4.64
C VAL A 64 3.88 2.04 3.61
N GLY A 65 3.62 2.39 2.35
CA GLY A 65 3.75 1.48 1.20
C GLY A 65 5.08 1.68 0.46
N ALA A 66 5.63 0.60 -0.09
CA ALA A 66 6.74 0.67 -1.04
C ALA A 66 6.23 0.36 -2.44
N ALA A 67 6.53 1.23 -3.42
CA ALA A 67 6.18 0.97 -4.80
C ALA A 67 6.86 -0.29 -5.33
N LEU A 68 6.23 -0.96 -6.30
CA LEU A 68 6.75 -2.20 -6.86
C LEU A 68 8.07 -2.03 -7.64
N ASP A 69 8.29 -0.83 -8.16
CA ASP A 69 9.49 -0.36 -8.85
C ASP A 69 10.43 0.46 -7.94
N ALA A 70 10.18 0.49 -6.63
CA ALA A 70 11.05 1.20 -5.71
C ALA A 70 12.43 0.53 -5.62
N GLU A 71 13.49 1.35 -5.67
CA GLU A 71 14.86 0.89 -5.43
C GLU A 71 15.04 0.49 -3.96
N PRO A 72 15.53 -0.72 -3.65
CA PRO A 72 15.79 -1.12 -2.27
C PRO A 72 16.86 -0.27 -1.59
N GLY A 73 16.77 -0.20 -0.26
CA GLY A 73 17.70 0.53 0.58
C GLY A 73 17.02 1.32 1.69
N PRO A 74 17.81 2.03 2.50
CA PRO A 74 17.32 2.78 3.64
C PRO A 74 16.43 3.93 3.19
N ARG A 75 15.43 4.23 4.02
CA ARG A 75 14.48 5.33 3.89
C ARG A 75 14.17 5.91 5.26
N ALA A 76 13.51 7.07 5.26
CA ALA A 76 13.05 7.71 6.48
C ALA A 76 11.62 8.20 6.31
N LEU A 77 10.81 7.95 7.33
CA LEU A 77 9.53 8.59 7.55
C LEU A 77 9.79 9.88 8.33
N GLU A 78 9.33 11.01 7.80
CA GLU A 78 9.40 12.30 8.48
C GLU A 78 8.14 12.48 9.33
N VAL A 79 8.31 12.77 10.61
CA VAL A 79 7.21 12.88 11.57
C VAL A 79 7.27 14.25 12.22
N ALA A 80 6.27 15.08 11.96
CA ALA A 80 6.10 16.33 12.70
C ALA A 80 5.45 16.01 14.05
N THR A 81 6.06 16.44 15.14
CA THR A 81 5.50 16.34 16.48
C THR A 81 5.04 17.71 16.99
N LEU A 82 4.48 17.76 18.19
CA LEU A 82 4.07 19.03 18.82
C LEU A 82 5.23 20.02 19.01
N THR A 83 6.48 19.54 19.10
CA THR A 83 7.65 20.37 19.43
C THR A 83 8.80 20.31 18.43
N ASP A 84 8.90 19.26 17.61
CA ASP A 84 10.03 19.07 16.70
C ASP A 84 9.65 18.19 15.48
N THR A 85 10.63 17.88 14.63
CA THR A 85 10.52 16.88 13.56
C THR A 85 11.43 15.70 13.85
N ALA A 86 10.86 14.50 13.89
CA ALA A 86 11.59 13.24 14.02
C ALA A 86 11.74 12.55 12.65
N LYS A 87 12.78 11.71 12.52
CA LYS A 87 12.96 10.81 11.38
C LYS A 87 12.97 9.37 11.87
N LEU A 88 12.00 8.57 11.43
CA LEU A 88 11.93 7.15 11.73
C LEU A 88 12.50 6.36 10.55
N ALA A 89 13.55 5.57 10.80
CA ALA A 89 14.21 4.79 9.77
C ALA A 89 13.39 3.55 9.39
N TYR A 90 13.32 3.25 8.11
CA TYR A 90 12.83 1.97 7.58
C TYR A 90 13.66 1.57 6.36
N GLU A 91 13.53 0.33 5.92
CA GLU A 91 14.29 -0.20 4.78
C GLU A 91 13.33 -0.77 3.75
N VAL A 92 13.47 -0.36 2.49
CA VAL A 92 12.81 -1.03 1.37
C VAL A 92 13.69 -2.21 0.94
N VAL A 93 13.13 -3.41 0.87
CA VAL A 93 13.88 -4.63 0.54
C VAL A 93 13.34 -5.32 -0.72
N HIS A 94 14.18 -6.09 -1.39
CA HIS A 94 13.76 -6.86 -2.56
C HIS A 94 12.71 -7.92 -2.20
N ARG A 95 11.79 -8.17 -3.13
CA ARG A 95 10.91 -9.35 -3.15
C ARG A 95 10.98 -10.01 -4.52
N ASN A 96 11.09 -11.33 -4.52
CA ASN A 96 11.02 -12.11 -5.75
C ASN A 96 9.56 -12.34 -6.12
N TYR A 97 9.15 -11.80 -7.27
CA TYR A 97 7.84 -12.04 -7.83
C TYR A 97 7.91 -13.10 -8.93
N PRO A 98 6.89 -13.96 -9.06
CA PRO A 98 6.84 -14.94 -10.14
C PRO A 98 6.82 -14.26 -11.52
N GLU A 99 7.30 -14.99 -12.53
CA GLU A 99 7.20 -14.58 -13.93
C GLU A 99 6.17 -15.42 -14.68
N GLN A 100 5.49 -14.80 -15.64
CA GLN A 100 4.60 -15.47 -16.58
C GLN A 100 4.91 -15.02 -18.00
N ARG A 101 5.20 -15.97 -18.89
CA ARG A 101 5.48 -15.71 -20.30
C ARG A 101 4.33 -16.20 -21.16
N LEU A 102 3.74 -15.29 -21.92
CA LEU A 102 2.58 -15.55 -22.77
C LEU A 102 2.90 -15.21 -24.23
N ARG A 103 2.26 -15.92 -25.15
CA ARG A 103 2.35 -15.68 -26.60
C ARG A 103 0.97 -15.36 -27.15
N THR A 104 0.87 -14.30 -27.94
CA THR A 104 -0.37 -13.95 -28.65
C THR A 104 -0.06 -13.43 -30.05
N SER A 105 -0.94 -13.78 -30.99
CA SER A 105 -0.98 -13.23 -32.34
C SER A 105 -1.88 -11.99 -32.45
N ASN A 106 -2.69 -11.68 -31.42
CA ASN A 106 -3.59 -10.53 -31.44
C ASN A 106 -2.83 -9.23 -31.12
N ARG A 107 -2.44 -8.50 -32.17
CA ARG A 107 -1.68 -7.25 -32.05
C ARG A 107 -2.42 -6.16 -31.29
N ARG A 108 -3.74 -6.03 -31.41
CA ARG A 108 -4.50 -4.97 -30.72
C ARG A 108 -4.49 -5.07 -29.20
N MET A 109 -4.27 -6.27 -28.65
CA MET A 109 -4.09 -6.45 -27.19
C MET A 109 -2.74 -5.96 -26.69
N VAL A 110 -1.78 -5.75 -27.61
CA VAL A 110 -0.38 -5.43 -27.34
C VAL A 110 -0.06 -4.00 -27.76
N ASP A 111 -0.56 -3.61 -28.94
CA ASP A 111 -0.32 -2.36 -29.65
C ASP A 111 -1.70 -1.77 -30.05
N PRO A 112 -2.32 -0.94 -29.18
CA PRO A 112 -3.57 -0.25 -29.50
C PRO A 112 -3.39 0.74 -30.66
N ASP A 113 -4.47 1.02 -31.39
CA ASP A 113 -4.42 2.02 -32.46
C ASP A 113 -4.49 3.47 -31.89
N PRO A 114 -4.23 4.52 -32.70
CA PRO A 114 -4.22 5.89 -32.18
C PRO A 114 -5.51 6.35 -31.49
N ALA A 115 -6.68 5.88 -31.95
CA ALA A 115 -7.96 6.25 -31.33
C ALA A 115 -8.15 5.54 -29.98
N ASP A 116 -7.74 4.26 -29.91
CA ASP A 116 -7.69 3.51 -28.66
C ASP A 116 -6.73 4.19 -27.67
N LEU A 117 -5.56 4.66 -28.13
CA LEU A 117 -4.59 5.36 -27.29
C LEU A 117 -5.15 6.67 -26.70
N GLU A 118 -5.92 7.44 -27.46
CA GLU A 118 -6.58 8.64 -26.94
C GLU A 118 -7.58 8.31 -25.83
N ARG A 119 -8.41 7.27 -26.04
CA ARG A 119 -9.32 6.75 -25.01
C ARG A 119 -8.54 6.30 -23.77
N ILE A 120 -7.52 5.46 -23.94
CA ILE A 120 -6.68 4.93 -22.85
C ILE A 120 -6.05 6.06 -22.04
N ASN A 121 -5.55 7.10 -22.69
CA ASN A 121 -4.91 8.24 -22.02
C ASN A 121 -5.91 9.01 -21.14
N ARG A 122 -7.13 9.26 -21.65
CA ARG A 122 -8.19 9.91 -20.88
C ARG A 122 -8.61 9.07 -19.67
N GLU A 123 -8.85 7.78 -19.88
CA GLU A 123 -9.23 6.84 -18.81
C GLU A 123 -8.14 6.71 -17.75
N THR A 124 -6.88 6.68 -18.17
CA THR A 124 -5.72 6.66 -17.27
C THR A 124 -5.65 7.93 -16.44
N ALA A 125 -5.93 9.10 -17.02
CA ALA A 125 -5.96 10.37 -16.29
C ALA A 125 -7.07 10.36 -15.22
N THR A 126 -8.26 9.86 -15.56
CA THR A 126 -9.38 9.70 -14.61
C THR A 126 -9.00 8.80 -13.43
N MET A 127 -8.47 7.60 -13.69
CA MET A 127 -8.06 6.69 -12.61
C MET A 127 -6.90 7.25 -11.77
N ARG A 128 -5.94 7.93 -12.40
CA ARG A 128 -4.85 8.60 -11.67
C ARG A 128 -5.36 9.69 -10.74
N ALA A 129 -6.36 10.46 -11.15
CA ALA A 129 -6.99 11.46 -10.29
C ALA A 129 -7.65 10.81 -9.07
N ALA A 130 -8.36 9.70 -9.26
CA ALA A 130 -8.97 8.94 -8.15
C ALA A 130 -7.90 8.41 -7.16
N TYR A 131 -6.78 7.87 -7.64
CA TYR A 131 -5.66 7.44 -6.78
C TYR A 131 -4.95 8.60 -6.05
N ALA A 132 -5.09 9.82 -6.54
CA ALA A 132 -4.48 11.02 -5.95
C ALA A 132 -5.35 11.67 -4.87
N LEU A 133 -6.57 11.16 -4.62
CA LEU A 133 -7.45 11.70 -3.59
C LEU A 133 -6.81 11.64 -2.19
N ARG A 134 -7.12 12.65 -1.37
CA ARG A 134 -6.64 12.83 0.00
C ARG A 134 -7.78 13.33 0.88
N THR A 135 -8.90 12.62 0.87
CA THR A 135 -10.03 12.96 1.75
C THR A 135 -9.69 12.62 3.20
N PRO A 136 -10.29 13.29 4.20
CA PRO A 136 -10.09 12.94 5.60
C PRO A 136 -10.52 11.50 5.90
N VAL A 137 -9.80 10.83 6.80
CA VAL A 137 -10.12 9.48 7.27
C VAL A 137 -11.35 9.52 8.18
N ALA A 138 -12.23 8.52 8.09
CA ALA A 138 -13.34 8.35 9.04
C ALA A 138 -12.80 8.03 10.46
N ALA A 139 -13.55 8.38 11.50
CA ALA A 139 -13.06 8.48 12.88
C ALA A 139 -12.54 7.18 13.54
N SER A 140 -12.71 5.98 12.94
CA SER A 140 -12.20 4.73 13.52
C SER A 140 -11.83 3.71 12.45
N PRO A 141 -10.68 3.01 12.60
CA PRO A 141 -10.33 1.89 11.73
C PRO A 141 -11.34 0.75 11.92
N VAL A 142 -11.68 0.07 10.83
CA VAL A 142 -12.50 -1.16 10.84
C VAL A 142 -11.73 -2.28 10.14
N PRO A 143 -11.97 -3.55 10.48
CA PRO A 143 -11.26 -4.65 9.83
C PRO A 143 -11.57 -4.65 8.33
N PHE A 144 -10.55 -4.60 7.49
CA PHE A 144 -10.66 -4.62 6.05
C PHE A 144 -11.15 -6.00 5.58
N LEU A 145 -12.27 -6.05 4.83
CA LEU A 145 -12.79 -7.30 4.27
C LEU A 145 -12.05 -7.71 3.00
N LYS A 146 -12.07 -9.01 2.73
CA LYS A 146 -11.89 -9.52 1.38
C LYS A 146 -13.15 -9.20 0.57
N PRO A 147 -13.04 -8.61 -0.63
CA PRO A 147 -14.23 -8.14 -1.36
C PRO A 147 -15.04 -9.25 -2.02
N VAL A 148 -14.44 -10.42 -2.27
CA VAL A 148 -15.07 -11.60 -2.87
C VAL A 148 -14.41 -12.86 -2.33
N GLU A 149 -15.17 -13.90 -2.04
CA GLU A 149 -14.61 -15.23 -1.81
C GLU A 149 -14.25 -15.96 -3.09
N GLY A 150 -13.08 -16.60 -3.09
CA GLY A 150 -12.55 -17.27 -4.27
C GLY A 150 -11.07 -17.61 -4.18
N ARG A 151 -10.58 -18.36 -5.17
CA ARG A 151 -9.17 -18.75 -5.30
C ARG A 151 -8.38 -17.61 -5.94
N HIS A 152 -7.18 -17.33 -5.43
CA HIS A 152 -6.28 -16.37 -6.07
C HIS A 152 -5.76 -16.95 -7.39
N SER A 153 -6.13 -16.34 -8.51
CA SER A 153 -5.72 -16.76 -9.86
C SER A 153 -4.47 -16.05 -10.35
N SER A 154 -4.19 -14.84 -9.85
CA SER A 154 -2.98 -14.09 -10.15
C SER A 154 -2.59 -13.22 -8.96
N VAL A 155 -1.36 -13.33 -8.51
CA VAL A 155 -0.85 -12.60 -7.35
C VAL A 155 -0.37 -11.21 -7.74
N PHE A 156 -0.36 -10.30 -6.76
CA PHE A 156 0.25 -9.00 -6.90
C PHE A 156 1.74 -9.11 -7.28
N GLY A 157 2.19 -8.18 -8.12
CA GLY A 157 3.57 -8.08 -8.60
C GLY A 157 4.02 -9.13 -9.61
N LEU A 158 3.16 -10.08 -10.02
CA LEU A 158 3.45 -11.04 -11.09
C LEU A 158 4.00 -10.31 -12.33
N ARG A 159 5.18 -10.71 -12.78
CA ARG A 159 5.86 -10.12 -13.94
C ARG A 159 5.42 -10.81 -15.22
N ARG A 160 4.65 -10.11 -16.05
CA ARG A 160 4.15 -10.66 -17.32
C ARG A 160 5.04 -10.25 -18.49
N PHE A 161 5.32 -11.21 -19.36
CA PHE A 161 5.99 -11.01 -20.63
C PHE A 161 5.08 -11.45 -21.76
N TRP A 162 4.92 -10.60 -22.78
CA TRP A 162 4.19 -10.93 -24.00
C TRP A 162 5.15 -10.94 -25.17
N ASN A 163 5.26 -12.07 -25.86
CA ASN A 163 6.24 -12.26 -26.95
C ASN A 163 7.66 -11.84 -26.50
N ASP A 164 8.04 -12.26 -25.30
CA ASP A 164 9.33 -11.98 -24.61
C ASP A 164 9.61 -10.50 -24.27
N GLN A 165 8.63 -9.62 -24.47
CA GLN A 165 8.71 -8.24 -24.03
C GLN A 165 8.07 -8.06 -22.65
N PRO A 166 8.75 -7.41 -21.69
CA PRO A 166 8.17 -7.14 -20.38
C PRO A 166 6.94 -6.22 -20.51
N ARG A 167 5.98 -6.41 -19.63
CA ARG A 167 4.85 -5.50 -19.41
C ARG A 167 4.87 -5.01 -17.97
N SER A 168 4.04 -4.01 -17.70
CA SER A 168 3.76 -3.58 -16.33
C SER A 168 3.40 -4.80 -15.48
N PRO A 169 4.05 -4.99 -14.32
CA PRO A 169 3.70 -6.07 -13.44
C PRO A 169 2.24 -5.95 -12.98
N HIS A 170 1.70 -7.07 -12.51
CA HIS A 170 0.33 -7.13 -12.03
C HIS A 170 0.14 -6.23 -10.80
N SER A 171 -0.68 -5.19 -10.91
CA SER A 171 -0.84 -4.14 -9.88
C SER A 171 -1.94 -4.42 -8.86
N GLY A 172 -2.47 -5.64 -8.83
CA GLY A 172 -3.57 -6.04 -7.94
C GLY A 172 -3.53 -7.54 -7.65
N LEU A 173 -4.61 -8.04 -7.06
CA LEU A 173 -4.87 -9.44 -6.79
C LEU A 173 -6.05 -9.89 -7.65
N ASP A 174 -5.88 -10.97 -8.41
CA ASP A 174 -6.97 -11.57 -9.18
C ASP A 174 -7.60 -12.70 -8.36
N ILE A 175 -8.90 -12.60 -8.09
CA ILE A 175 -9.70 -13.58 -7.36
C ILE A 175 -10.69 -14.22 -8.34
N ALA A 176 -10.50 -15.51 -8.62
CA ALA A 176 -11.40 -16.27 -9.48
C ALA A 176 -12.72 -16.53 -8.75
N ALA A 177 -13.81 -16.06 -9.36
CA ALA A 177 -15.18 -16.24 -8.91
C ALA A 177 -16.11 -16.24 -10.14
N SER A 178 -17.31 -16.82 -10.00
CA SER A 178 -18.29 -16.91 -11.08
C SER A 178 -18.82 -15.52 -11.45
N THR A 179 -19.20 -15.33 -12.71
CA THR A 179 -19.96 -14.14 -13.13
C THR A 179 -21.20 -13.97 -12.26
N GLY A 180 -21.50 -12.74 -11.84
CA GLY A 180 -22.63 -12.43 -10.97
C GLY A 180 -22.33 -12.50 -9.47
N THR A 181 -21.18 -13.04 -9.05
CA THR A 181 -20.78 -13.04 -7.63
C THR A 181 -20.71 -11.60 -7.11
N PRO A 182 -21.40 -11.25 -6.01
CA PRO A 182 -21.36 -9.91 -5.44
C PRO A 182 -19.94 -9.51 -5.01
N ILE A 183 -19.56 -8.26 -5.27
CA ILE A 183 -18.30 -7.65 -4.83
C ILE A 183 -18.62 -6.66 -3.72
N GLU A 184 -18.02 -6.83 -2.56
CA GLU A 184 -18.27 -6.02 -1.37
C GLU A 184 -17.18 -4.97 -1.13
N SER A 185 -17.57 -3.82 -0.56
CA SER A 185 -16.63 -2.80 -0.11
C SER A 185 -15.89 -3.25 1.15
N PRO A 186 -14.55 -3.21 1.17
CA PRO A 186 -13.74 -3.73 2.27
C PRO A 186 -13.79 -2.86 3.51
N ALA A 187 -14.09 -1.57 3.34
CA ALA A 187 -14.23 -0.56 4.38
C ALA A 187 -15.22 0.52 3.92
N PRO A 188 -15.70 1.40 4.82
CA PRO A 188 -16.49 2.56 4.43
C PRO A 188 -15.71 3.47 3.49
N GLY A 189 -16.42 4.19 2.62
CA GLY A 189 -15.78 5.12 1.70
C GLY A 189 -16.78 5.84 0.81
N ILE A 190 -16.24 6.59 -0.14
CA ILE A 190 -17.00 7.28 -1.19
C ILE A 190 -16.54 6.72 -2.52
N VAL A 191 -17.49 6.35 -3.37
CA VAL A 191 -17.20 5.91 -4.74
C VAL A 191 -16.59 7.08 -5.51
N ALA A 192 -15.29 7.00 -5.78
CA ALA A 192 -14.50 8.05 -6.39
C ALA A 192 -14.74 8.16 -7.89
N VAL A 193 -14.88 7.01 -8.57
CA VAL A 193 -15.24 6.95 -9.99
C VAL A 193 -15.81 5.59 -10.33
N THR A 194 -16.69 5.58 -11.33
CA THR A 194 -17.17 4.38 -12.02
C THR A 194 -17.06 4.55 -13.53
N GLY A 195 -16.84 3.48 -14.30
CA GLY A 195 -16.86 3.57 -15.76
C GLY A 195 -16.53 2.27 -16.49
N ASP A 196 -16.75 2.26 -17.81
CA ASP A 196 -16.32 1.19 -18.71
C ASP A 196 -15.03 1.61 -19.44
N TYR A 197 -13.91 1.02 -19.02
CA TYR A 197 -12.58 1.35 -19.52
C TYR A 197 -12.06 0.32 -20.51
N PHE A 198 -11.22 0.76 -21.45
CA PHE A 198 -10.72 -0.08 -22.53
C PHE A 198 -10.06 -1.37 -22.04
N PHE A 199 -9.15 -1.27 -21.05
CA PHE A 199 -8.49 -2.45 -20.48
C PHE A 199 -9.23 -3.03 -19.29
N ASN A 200 -9.74 -2.18 -18.40
CA ASN A 200 -10.26 -2.60 -17.11
C ASN A 200 -11.74 -2.98 -17.16
N GLY A 201 -12.44 -2.69 -18.26
CA GLY A 201 -13.88 -2.89 -18.38
C GLY A 201 -14.65 -2.05 -17.37
N ASN A 202 -15.80 -2.57 -16.95
CA ASN A 202 -16.57 -1.99 -15.86
C ASN A 202 -15.71 -1.96 -14.59
N THR A 203 -15.50 -0.75 -14.08
CA THR A 203 -14.57 -0.45 -13.00
C THR A 203 -15.25 0.42 -11.96
N VAL A 204 -14.98 0.11 -10.69
CA VAL A 204 -15.36 0.92 -9.53
C VAL A 204 -14.09 1.26 -8.76
N MET A 205 -13.93 2.51 -8.34
CA MET A 205 -12.91 2.91 -7.38
C MET A 205 -13.55 3.54 -6.16
N VAL A 206 -13.10 3.17 -4.97
CA VAL A 206 -13.60 3.68 -3.68
C VAL A 206 -12.46 4.38 -2.94
N ASP A 207 -12.69 5.62 -2.56
CA ASP A 207 -11.83 6.39 -1.67
C ASP A 207 -12.27 6.15 -0.22
N HIS A 208 -11.37 5.59 0.58
CA HIS A 208 -11.58 5.27 2.00
C HIS A 208 -11.01 6.36 2.93
N GLY A 209 -10.44 7.43 2.38
CA GLY A 209 -9.79 8.50 3.14
C GLY A 209 -8.30 8.25 3.38
N GLY A 210 -7.58 9.32 3.74
CA GLY A 210 -6.14 9.31 4.01
C GLY A 210 -5.28 8.85 2.84
N GLY A 211 -5.81 8.90 1.62
CA GLY A 211 -5.16 8.38 0.41
C GLY A 211 -5.25 6.87 0.22
N LEU A 212 -6.08 6.17 1.01
CA LEU A 212 -6.39 4.76 0.79
C LEU A 212 -7.49 4.63 -0.26
N VAL A 213 -7.15 4.04 -1.41
CA VAL A 213 -8.08 3.85 -2.52
C VAL A 213 -8.08 2.39 -2.96
N THR A 214 -9.25 1.82 -3.18
CA THR A 214 -9.41 0.49 -3.77
C THR A 214 -9.99 0.57 -5.18
N MET A 215 -9.65 -0.39 -6.03
CA MET A 215 -10.18 -0.50 -7.39
C MET A 215 -10.64 -1.94 -7.66
N TYR A 216 -11.78 -2.05 -8.34
CA TYR A 216 -12.43 -3.30 -8.74
C TYR A 216 -12.67 -3.25 -10.24
N CYS A 217 -12.08 -4.18 -11.00
CA CYS A 217 -12.18 -4.19 -12.47
C CYS A 217 -12.80 -5.50 -13.00
N HIS A 218 -13.14 -5.45 -14.29
CA HIS A 218 -13.74 -6.54 -15.06
C HIS A 218 -15.15 -6.90 -14.62
N LEU A 219 -15.89 -5.98 -14.00
CA LEU A 219 -17.23 -6.24 -13.47
C LEU A 219 -18.21 -6.61 -14.59
N ASP A 220 -19.20 -7.44 -14.28
CA ASP A 220 -20.34 -7.69 -15.16
C ASP A 220 -21.33 -6.53 -15.08
N ALA A 221 -21.63 -6.10 -13.85
CA ALA A 221 -22.50 -4.98 -13.55
C ALA A 221 -21.92 -4.12 -12.43
N ILE A 222 -22.09 -2.80 -12.57
CA ILE A 222 -21.79 -1.81 -11.53
C ILE A 222 -23.07 -1.55 -10.74
N GLY A 223 -23.01 -1.69 -9.41
CA GLY A 223 -24.16 -1.54 -8.51
C GLY A 223 -24.20 -0.20 -7.76
N VAL A 224 -23.22 0.68 -8.03
CA VAL A 224 -23.05 1.97 -7.34
C VAL A 224 -22.77 3.09 -8.33
N GLN A 225 -22.85 4.34 -7.88
CA GLN A 225 -22.55 5.52 -8.69
C GLN A 225 -21.47 6.40 -8.06
N GLU A 226 -20.77 7.18 -8.88
CA GLU A 226 -19.81 8.18 -8.41
C GLU A 226 -20.44 9.12 -7.36
N GLY A 227 -19.68 9.41 -6.30
CA GLY A 227 -20.12 10.21 -5.15
C GLY A 227 -20.98 9.46 -4.12
N GLN A 228 -21.37 8.21 -4.38
CA GLN A 228 -22.12 7.41 -3.42
C GLN A 228 -21.26 7.05 -2.20
N THR A 229 -21.78 7.27 -0.99
CA THR A 229 -21.20 6.71 0.23
C THR A 229 -21.54 5.23 0.33
N VAL A 230 -20.53 4.40 0.61
CA VAL A 230 -20.68 2.96 0.83
C VAL A 230 -20.18 2.60 2.22
N ALA A 231 -20.89 1.71 2.89
CA ALA A 231 -20.44 1.07 4.11
C ALA A 231 -19.57 -0.15 3.80
N ARG A 232 -18.88 -0.65 4.82
CA ARG A 232 -18.19 -1.95 4.75
C ARG A 232 -19.23 -3.05 4.50
N GLY A 233 -18.97 -3.93 3.53
CA GLY A 233 -19.87 -5.01 3.13
C GLY A 233 -20.93 -4.61 2.10
N ASP A 234 -21.06 -3.32 1.78
CA ASP A 234 -21.99 -2.89 0.73
C ASP A 234 -21.55 -3.44 -0.62
N VAL A 235 -22.52 -3.92 -1.41
CA VAL A 235 -22.27 -4.47 -2.74
C VAL A 235 -21.98 -3.35 -3.74
N LEU A 236 -20.77 -3.36 -4.29
CA LEU A 236 -20.29 -2.42 -5.30
C LEU A 236 -20.71 -2.81 -6.72
N GLY A 237 -20.97 -4.11 -6.94
CA GLY A 237 -21.27 -4.67 -8.24
C GLY A 237 -21.09 -6.18 -8.27
N GLN A 238 -20.89 -6.73 -9.45
CA GLN A 238 -20.80 -8.17 -9.66
C GLN A 238 -19.57 -8.54 -10.48
N VAL A 239 -18.92 -9.66 -10.10
CA VAL A 239 -17.82 -10.25 -10.84
C VAL A 239 -18.23 -10.51 -12.28
N GLY A 240 -17.33 -10.24 -13.23
CA GLY A 240 -17.56 -10.48 -14.65
C GLY A 240 -16.26 -10.72 -15.41
N ALA A 241 -16.30 -10.42 -16.70
CA ALA A 241 -15.15 -10.54 -17.61
C ALA A 241 -15.11 -9.41 -18.66
N THR A 242 -15.55 -8.20 -18.30
CA THR A 242 -15.53 -7.05 -19.22
C THR A 242 -14.11 -6.48 -19.41
N GLY A 243 -13.92 -5.67 -20.46
CA GLY A 243 -12.61 -5.14 -20.83
C GLY A 243 -11.67 -6.24 -21.35
N ARG A 244 -10.38 -6.14 -21.00
CA ARG A 244 -9.36 -7.12 -21.40
C ARG A 244 -9.22 -8.22 -20.34
N SER A 245 -10.20 -9.12 -20.29
CA SER A 245 -10.22 -10.30 -19.43
C SER A 245 -10.33 -11.60 -20.25
N THR A 246 -9.76 -12.70 -19.75
CA THR A 246 -9.83 -14.03 -20.39
C THR A 246 -10.83 -14.98 -19.72
N GLY A 247 -11.54 -14.51 -18.69
CA GLY A 247 -12.56 -15.28 -17.98
C GLY A 247 -12.98 -14.61 -16.68
N PRO A 248 -14.07 -15.09 -16.04
CA PRO A 248 -14.61 -14.45 -14.84
C PRO A 248 -13.62 -14.41 -13.68
N HIS A 249 -13.31 -13.19 -13.21
CA HIS A 249 -12.51 -12.94 -12.02
C HIS A 249 -12.72 -11.49 -11.54
N LEU A 250 -12.48 -11.24 -10.26
CA LEU A 250 -12.28 -9.90 -9.74
C LEU A 250 -10.80 -9.55 -9.83
N HIS A 251 -10.46 -8.43 -10.47
CA HIS A 251 -9.16 -7.79 -10.25
C HIS A 251 -9.33 -6.72 -9.17
N TRP A 252 -8.62 -6.87 -8.05
CA TRP A 252 -8.67 -5.97 -6.90
C TRP A 252 -7.32 -5.29 -6.67
N SER A 253 -7.27 -3.96 -6.80
CA SER A 253 -6.09 -3.18 -6.44
C SER A 253 -6.32 -2.38 -5.17
N VAL A 254 -5.24 -2.20 -4.40
CA VAL A 254 -5.20 -1.31 -3.23
C VAL A 254 -4.07 -0.32 -3.43
N SER A 255 -4.35 0.96 -3.16
CA SER A 255 -3.38 2.03 -3.26
C SER A 255 -3.33 2.86 -1.99
N LEU A 256 -2.11 3.22 -1.59
CA LEU A 256 -1.81 4.18 -0.54
C LEU A 256 -1.14 5.40 -1.17
N ALA A 257 -1.82 6.54 -1.13
CA ALA A 257 -1.31 7.79 -1.66
C ALA A 257 -0.84 7.71 -3.12
N GLY A 258 -1.47 6.87 -3.94
CA GLY A 258 -1.08 6.63 -5.35
C GLY A 258 -0.05 5.52 -5.55
N VAL A 259 0.56 5.01 -4.48
CA VAL A 259 1.43 3.83 -4.51
C VAL A 259 0.56 2.57 -4.48
N ARG A 260 0.69 1.68 -5.48
CA ARG A 260 -0.01 0.40 -5.48
C ARG A 260 0.73 -0.59 -4.60
N VAL A 261 0.01 -1.25 -3.71
CA VAL A 261 0.55 -2.20 -2.73
C VAL A 261 -0.20 -3.53 -2.81
N ASP A 262 0.43 -4.59 -2.32
CA ASP A 262 -0.14 -5.93 -2.22
C ASP A 262 -1.42 -5.91 -1.34
N PRO A 263 -2.60 -6.21 -1.92
CA PRO A 263 -3.86 -6.17 -1.19
C PRO A 263 -3.90 -7.11 0.03
N GLU A 264 -3.26 -8.27 -0.04
CA GLU A 264 -3.25 -9.24 1.06
C GLU A 264 -2.43 -8.70 2.24
N ARG A 265 -1.26 -8.11 1.94
CA ARG A 265 -0.41 -7.48 2.97
C ARG A 265 -1.10 -6.28 3.60
N MET A 266 -1.78 -5.47 2.80
CA MET A 266 -2.52 -4.30 3.30
C MET A 266 -3.66 -4.70 4.23
N MET A 267 -4.47 -5.69 3.83
CA MET A 267 -5.53 -6.22 4.67
C MET A 267 -4.98 -6.76 5.99
N ALA A 268 -3.86 -7.51 5.97
CA ALA A 268 -3.23 -8.04 7.18
C ALA A 268 -2.74 -6.91 8.11
N VAL A 269 -2.10 -5.88 7.57
CA VAL A 269 -1.64 -4.72 8.35
C VAL A 269 -2.81 -3.99 9.01
N LEU A 270 -3.86 -3.69 8.24
CA LEU A 270 -5.02 -2.96 8.79
C LEU A 270 -5.78 -3.78 9.84
N ASN A 271 -5.94 -5.08 9.64
CA ASN A 271 -6.67 -5.94 10.58
C ASN A 271 -5.92 -6.11 11.90
N ALA A 272 -4.59 -6.24 11.85
CA ALA A 272 -3.76 -6.31 13.07
C ALA A 272 -3.91 -5.07 13.95
N LEU A 273 -4.03 -3.88 13.34
CA LEU A 273 -4.24 -2.63 14.09
C LEU A 273 -5.60 -2.56 14.79
N VAL A 274 -6.61 -3.28 14.28
CA VAL A 274 -7.92 -3.34 14.94
C VAL A 274 -7.94 -4.39 16.04
N ASP A 275 -7.29 -5.54 15.83
CA ASP A 275 -7.24 -6.63 16.80
C ASP A 275 -6.42 -6.27 18.05
N ASP A 276 -5.40 -5.42 17.92
CA ASP A 276 -4.56 -4.94 19.02
C ASP A 276 -5.20 -3.77 19.81
N ALA A 277 -6.34 -3.23 19.36
CA ALA A 277 -7.04 -2.18 20.08
C ALA A 277 -7.64 -2.74 21.39
N PRO A 278 -7.47 -2.06 22.54
CA PRO A 278 -8.08 -2.52 23.79
C PRO A 278 -9.61 -2.60 23.60
N PRO A 279 -10.28 -3.67 24.07
CA PRO A 279 -11.74 -3.76 23.99
C PRO A 279 -12.31 -2.53 24.72
N GLY A 280 -13.10 -1.73 23.98
CA GLY A 280 -13.45 -0.36 24.34
C GLY A 280 -13.84 -0.16 25.81
N GLY A 281 -13.25 0.87 26.42
CA GLY A 281 -13.67 1.44 27.70
C GLY A 281 -14.81 2.44 27.54
#